data_AF-A0A7H8SA79-F1
#
_entry.id   AF-A0A7H8SA79-F1
#
_cell.length_a   1.000
_cell.length_b   1.000
_cell.length_c   1.000
_cell.angle_alpha   90.00
_cell.angle_beta   90.00
_cell.angle_gamma   90.00
#
_symmetry.space_group_name_H-M   'P 1'
#
loop_
_entity.id
_entity.type
_entity.pdbx_description
1 polymer ?
#
loop_
_entity_poly.entity_id
_entity_poly.type
_entity_poly.pdbx_seq_one_letter_code
_entity_poly.pdbx_strand_id
1 'polypeptide(L)' 'MHHRSKPHQPSMFQYIDMEDLVPGNHILRRVKDVIDFSAVHDWVKPLYSEKQAGHLQMLN' A
#
# COMPACT_ATOMS: atom_id res chain seq x y z
N MET A 1 -32.10 -28.26 13.96
CA MET A 1 -31.83 -27.32 12.85
C MET A 1 -30.32 -27.12 12.77
N HIS A 2 -29.67 -27.59 11.72
CA HIS A 2 -28.19 -27.55 11.60
C HIS A 2 -27.76 -26.21 10.99
N HIS A 3 -27.10 -25.37 11.79
CA HIS A 3 -26.54 -24.10 11.33
C HIS A 3 -25.29 -24.40 10.50
N ARG A 4 -25.41 -24.35 9.18
CA ARG A 4 -24.26 -24.46 8.27
C ARG A 4 -23.47 -23.15 8.38
N SER A 5 -22.43 -23.13 9.20
CA SER A 5 -21.45 -22.05 9.22
C SER A 5 -20.80 -21.97 7.84
N LYS A 6 -20.98 -20.83 7.14
CA LYS A 6 -20.31 -20.59 5.86
C LYS A 6 -18.79 -20.56 6.09
N PRO A 7 -17.97 -21.21 5.26
CA PRO A 7 -16.52 -21.10 5.38
C PRO A 7 -16.11 -19.64 5.20
N HIS A 8 -15.28 -19.14 6.12
CA HIS A 8 -14.71 -17.80 6.05
C HIS A 8 -13.81 -17.74 4.82
N GLN A 9 -14.32 -17.17 3.72
CA GLN A 9 -13.47 -16.88 2.56
C GLN A 9 -12.63 -15.64 2.90
N PRO A 10 -11.28 -15.74 2.89
CA PRO A 10 -10.44 -14.56 3.02
C PRO A 10 -10.78 -13.58 1.91
N SER A 11 -10.90 -12.30 2.22
CA SER A 11 -11.11 -11.31 1.15
C SER A 11 -9.91 -11.35 0.22
N MET A 12 -10.14 -11.71 -1.05
CA MET A 12 -9.06 -11.78 -2.05
C MET A 12 -8.43 -10.41 -2.32
N PHE A 13 -9.11 -9.33 -1.96
CA PHE A 13 -8.65 -7.96 -2.14
C PHE A 13 -8.80 -7.18 -0.84
N GLN A 14 -7.78 -6.40 -0.52
CA GLN A 14 -7.82 -5.43 0.57
C GLN A 14 -7.98 -4.04 -0.03
N TYR A 15 -9.00 -3.32 0.42
CA TYR A 15 -9.11 -1.89 0.16
C TYR A 15 -8.38 -1.15 1.27
N ILE A 16 -7.44 -0.29 0.89
CA ILE A 16 -6.69 0.55 1.81
C ILE A 16 -6.91 2.00 1.40
N ASP A 17 -7.52 2.78 2.29
CA ASP A 17 -7.57 4.23 2.16
C ASP A 17 -6.39 4.85 2.93
N MET A 18 -5.58 5.62 2.20
CA MET A 18 -4.42 6.32 2.76
C MET A 18 -4.83 7.47 3.68
N GLU A 19 -5.99 8.09 3.44
CA GLU A 19 -6.49 9.18 4.29
C GLU A 19 -7.00 8.65 5.64
N ASP A 20 -7.53 7.43 5.67
CA ASP A 20 -7.90 6.76 6.93
C ASP A 20 -6.66 6.33 7.73
N LEU A 21 -5.63 5.81 7.06
CA LEU A 21 -4.42 5.32 7.72
C LEU A 21 -3.48 6.45 8.18
N VAL A 22 -3.34 7.49 7.37
CA VAL A 22 -2.41 8.60 7.63
C VAL A 22 -3.15 9.92 7.38
N PRO A 23 -4.08 10.33 8.27
CA PRO A 23 -4.87 11.55 8.07
C PRO A 23 -3.99 12.81 8.03
N GLY A 24 -4.54 13.92 7.53
CA GLY A 24 -3.82 15.19 7.34
C GLY A 24 -3.06 15.71 8.56
N ASN A 25 -3.59 15.51 9.76
CA ASN A 25 -2.98 15.94 11.02
C ASN A 25 -2.03 14.91 11.64
N HIS A 26 -1.78 13.78 10.97
CA HIS A 26 -0.98 12.68 11.48
C HIS A 26 0.50 13.06 11.65
N ILE A 27 1.13 12.54 12.69
CA ILE A 27 2.54 12.84 13.01
C ILE A 27 3.49 12.52 11.86
N LEU A 28 3.24 11.43 11.11
CA LEU A 28 4.07 11.06 9.95
C LEU A 28 4.08 12.14 8.86
N ARG A 29 2.98 12.87 8.65
CA ARG A 29 2.94 14.00 7.69
C ARG A 29 3.77 15.17 8.19
N ARG A 30 3.73 15.46 9.50
CA ARG A 30 4.59 16.50 10.10
C ARG A 30 6.07 16.14 10.03
N VAL A 31 6.39 14.87 10.26
CA VAL A 31 7.77 14.36 10.21
C VAL A 31 8.31 14.39 8.78
N LYS A 32 7.47 14.08 7.78
CA LYS A 32 7.82 14.20 6.35
C LYS A 32 8.33 15.60 5.99
N ASP A 33 7.76 16.65 6.57
CA ASP A 33 8.13 18.03 6.23
C ASP A 33 9.46 18.47 6.86
N VAL A 34 9.97 17.75 7.86
CA VAL A 34 11.17 18.13 8.62
C VAL A 34 12.32 17.13 8.50
N ILE A 35 12.07 15.90 8.04
CA ILE A 35 13.09 14.86 7.82
C ILE A 35 13.15 14.54 6.33
N ASP A 36 14.37 14.56 5.78
CA ASP A 36 14.63 14.06 4.44
C ASP A 36 14.62 12.52 4.42
N PHE A 37 13.59 11.95 3.80
CA PHE A 37 13.42 10.50 3.61
C PHE A 37 13.91 10.00 2.25
N SER A 38 14.57 10.84 1.44
CA SER A 38 15.01 10.47 0.09
C SER A 38 15.86 9.20 0.05
N ALA A 39 16.76 9.03 1.04
CA ALA A 39 17.65 7.87 1.16
C ALA A 39 16.91 6.53 1.39
N VAL A 40 15.71 6.55 1.96
CA VAL A 40 14.94 5.32 2.24
C VAL A 40 14.65 4.57 0.95
N HIS A 41 14.35 5.28 -0.14
CA HIS A 41 14.04 4.67 -1.44
C HIS A 41 15.20 3.82 -1.97
N ASP A 42 16.44 4.27 -1.77
CA ASP A 42 17.63 3.52 -2.18
C ASP A 42 17.85 2.30 -1.29
N TRP A 43 17.60 2.42 0.01
CA TRP A 43 17.77 1.31 0.96
C TRP A 43 16.78 0.18 0.72
N VAL A 44 15.51 0.52 0.42
CA VAL A 44 14.47 -0.50 0.19
C VAL A 44 14.40 -0.97 -1.25
N LYS A 45 15.17 -0.37 -2.17
CA LYS A 45 15.18 -0.72 -3.59
C LYS A 45 15.30 -2.23 -3.88
N PRO A 46 16.18 -2.99 -3.20
CA PRO A 46 16.31 -4.43 -3.43
C PRO A 46 15.12 -5.26 -2.93
N LEU A 47 14.25 -4.69 -2.09
CA LEU A 47 13.08 -5.36 -1.51
C LEU A 47 11.84 -5.25 -2.40
N TYR A 48 11.83 -4.31 -3.35
CA TYR A 48 10.77 -4.25 -4.35
C TYR A 48 10.92 -5.41 -5.31
N SER A 49 9.79 -6.00 -5.68
CA SER A 49 9.72 -6.91 -6.81
C SER A 49 10.28 -6.20 -8.05
N GLU A 50 11.06 -6.89 -8.87
CA GLU A 50 11.49 -6.33 -10.15
C GLU A 50 10.26 -5.90 -10.94
N LYS A 51 10.26 -4.64 -11.37
CA LYS A 51 9.22 -4.10 -12.24
C LYS A 51 9.32 -4.87 -13.56
N GLN A 52 8.54 -5.94 -13.70
CA GLN A 52 8.28 -6.52 -15.01
C GLN A 52 7.68 -5.39 -15.82
N ALA A 53 8.39 -4.94 -16.86
CA ALA A 53 7.90 -3.99 -17.84
C ALA A 53 6.80 -4.67 -18.68
N GLY A 54 5.69 -5.01 -18.05
CA GLY A 54 4.50 -5.52 -18.66
C GLY A 54 3.60 -4.35 -19.04
N HIS A 55 3.66 -3.98 -20.32
CA HIS A 55 2.51 -3.53 -21.10
C HIS A 55 1.69 -2.34 -20.55
N LEU A 56 2.27 -1.14 -20.63
CA LEU A 56 1.50 0.11 -20.73
C LEU A 56 1.96 0.88 -21.97
N GLN A 57 1.71 0.29 -23.14
CA GLN A 57 1.17 1.07 -24.25
C GLN A 57 -0.32 1.26 -23.97
N MET A 58 -0.92 2.32 -24.51
CA MET A 58 -2.24 2.87 -24.18
C MET A 58 -2.14 3.94 -23.09
N LEU A 59 -1.76 5.15 -23.47
CA LEU A 59 -2.70 6.27 -23.65
C LEU A 59 -2.01 7.31 -24.55
N ASN A 60 -2.50 7.41 -25.80
CA ASN A 60 -2.38 8.59 -26.65
C ASN A 60 -3.47 9.59 -26.25
#